data_AF-C7RH94-F1
#
_entry.id   AF-C7RH94-F1
#
_cell.length_a   1.000
_cell.length_b   1.000
_cell.length_c   1.000
_cell.angle_alpha   90.00
_cell.angle_beta   90.00
_cell.angle_gamma   90.00
#
_symmetry.space_group_name_H-M   'P 1'
#
loop_
_entity.id
_entity.type
_entity.pdbx_description
1 polymer ?
#
loop_
_entity_poly.entity_id
_entity_poly.type
_entity_poly.pdbx_seq_one_letter_code
_entity_poly.pdbx_strand_id
1 'polypeptide(L)'
;MLNVENLRQEREKAFDVWFDRWWAREDLEHQIKISNYQGYTGYILVLDNYSEYEQSRMSKDRFLLKLQEMLPNFRVEYKYSKNFLTKREYIYGIRIKW
;
A
#
# COMPACT_ATOMS: atom_id res chain seq x y z
N MET A 1 7.17 22.38 -26.71
CA MET A 1 6.15 21.32 -26.48
C MET A 1 6.57 20.53 -25.25
N LEU A 2 5.69 20.38 -24.27
CA LEU A 2 5.93 19.49 -23.13
C LEU A 2 5.96 18.05 -23.65
N ASN A 3 7.08 17.36 -23.46
CA ASN A 3 7.17 15.95 -23.83
C ASN A 3 6.46 15.12 -22.75
N VAL A 4 5.19 14.81 -23.00
CA VAL A 4 4.30 14.08 -22.08
C VAL A 4 4.89 12.73 -21.68
N GLU A 5 5.66 12.09 -22.57
CA GLU A 5 6.31 10.81 -22.29
C GLU A 5 7.43 10.96 -21.27
N ASN A 6 8.28 11.99 -21.40
CA ASN A 6 9.33 12.27 -20.41
C ASN A 6 8.73 12.55 -19.02
N LEU A 7 7.65 13.33 -18.95
CA LEU A 7 6.95 13.59 -17.70
C LEU A 7 6.38 12.32 -17.07
N ARG A 8 5.86 11.40 -17.89
CA ARG A 8 5.36 10.12 -17.40
C ARG A 8 6.49 9.32 -16.79
N GLN A 9 7.61 9.15 -17.51
CA GLN A 9 8.76 8.40 -17.02
C GLN A 9 9.35 8.98 -15.73
N GLU A 10 9.44 10.31 -15.62
CA GLU A 10 9.88 10.98 -14.38
C GLU A 10 8.93 10.71 -13.20
N ARG A 11 7.61 10.76 -13.44
CA ARG A 11 6.61 10.44 -12.41
C ARG A 11 6.69 8.99 -11.95
N GLU A 12 6.96 8.07 -12.87
CA GLU A 12 7.14 6.66 -12.58
C GLU A 12 8.39 6.42 -11.72
N LYS A 13 9.54 7.00 -12.11
CA LYS A 13 10.77 6.94 -11.30
C LYS A 13 10.58 7.55 -9.92
N ALA A 14 9.89 8.69 -9.82
CA ALA A 14 9.61 9.32 -8.55
C ALA A 14 8.71 8.45 -7.65
N PHE A 15 7.76 7.70 -8.23
CA PHE A 15 6.97 6.72 -7.49
C PHE A 15 7.86 5.59 -6.96
N ASP A 16 8.74 5.04 -7.80
CA ASP A 16 9.60 3.92 -7.39
C ASP A 16 10.53 4.31 -6.24
N VAL A 17 11.21 5.46 -6.37
CA VAL A 17 12.08 5.98 -5.30
C VAL A 17 11.31 6.24 -4.01
N TRP A 18 10.09 6.77 -4.12
CA TRP A 18 9.24 6.96 -2.95
C TRP A 18 8.84 5.62 -2.31
N PHE A 19 8.45 4.63 -3.13
CA PHE A 19 8.05 3.31 -2.64
C PHE A 19 9.20 2.62 -1.91
N ASP A 20 10.41 2.65 -2.48
CA ASP A 20 11.57 1.97 -1.89
C ASP A 20 11.93 2.58 -0.52
N ARG A 21 11.81 3.91 -0.38
CA ARG A 21 11.98 4.61 0.91
C ARG A 21 10.87 4.27 1.90
N TRP A 22 9.63 4.23 1.42
CA TRP A 22 8.48 3.84 2.23
C TRP A 22 8.65 2.41 2.75
N TRP A 23 9.00 1.46 1.88
CA TRP A 23 9.22 0.06 2.20
C TRP A 23 10.29 -0.14 3.28
N ALA A 24 11.44 0.52 3.12
CA ALA A 24 12.53 0.44 4.08
C ALA A 24 12.16 1.00 5.46
N ARG A 25 11.28 2.01 5.52
CA ARG A 25 10.82 2.62 6.76
C ARG A 25 9.74 1.79 7.45
N GLU A 26 8.88 1.14 6.69
CA GLU A 26 7.69 0.44 7.22
C GLU A 26 8.04 -0.82 8.01
N ASP A 27 9.18 -1.46 7.69
CA ASP A 27 9.62 -2.72 8.30
C ASP A 27 8.51 -3.79 8.34
N LEU A 28 7.82 -3.89 7.20
CA LEU A 28 6.57 -4.63 7.10
C LEU A 28 6.74 -6.13 7.38
N GLU A 29 7.87 -6.70 6.96
CA GLU A 29 8.18 -8.10 7.24
C GLU A 29 8.27 -8.38 8.74
N HIS A 30 8.82 -7.45 9.52
CA HIS A 30 8.88 -7.59 10.96
C HIS A 30 7.47 -7.53 11.58
N GLN A 31 6.63 -6.60 11.14
CA GLN A 31 5.23 -6.50 11.60
C GLN A 31 4.41 -7.76 11.28
N ILE A 32 4.60 -8.33 10.08
CA ILE A 32 4.00 -9.60 9.67
C ILE A 32 4.46 -10.74 10.58
N LYS A 33 5.77 -10.83 10.86
CA LYS A 33 6.34 -11.87 11.75
C LYS A 33 5.75 -11.78 13.16
N ILE A 34 5.66 -10.58 13.74
CA ILE A 34 5.04 -10.38 15.06
C ILE A 34 3.58 -10.85 15.04
N SER A 35 2.82 -10.43 14.02
CA SER A 35 1.40 -10.77 13.92
C SER A 35 1.18 -12.28 13.76
N ASN A 36 2.02 -12.94 12.97
CA ASN A 36 2.00 -14.39 12.81
C ASN A 36 2.33 -15.11 14.13
N TYR A 37 3.35 -14.66 14.86
CA TYR A 37 3.71 -15.22 16.17
C TYR A 37 2.59 -15.09 17.21
N GLN A 38 1.78 -14.04 17.12
CA GLN A 38 0.60 -13.82 17.96
C GLN A 38 -0.61 -14.69 17.56
N GLY A 39 -0.49 -15.51 16.51
CA GLY A 39 -1.54 -16.41 16.04
C GLY A 39 -2.54 -15.77 15.07
N TYR A 40 -2.25 -14.58 14.55
CA TYR A 40 -3.08 -13.99 13.50
C TYR A 40 -2.90 -14.72 12.16
N THR A 41 -3.80 -14.46 11.21
CA THR A 41 -3.78 -15.01 9.83
C THR A 41 -3.57 -13.92 8.77
N GLY A 42 -3.29 -12.70 9.22
CA GLY A 42 -3.04 -11.57 8.35
C GLY A 42 -2.65 -10.32 9.11
N TYR A 43 -2.13 -9.35 8.38
CA TYR A 43 -1.80 -8.00 8.85
C TYR A 43 -2.59 -6.97 8.05
N ILE A 44 -2.92 -5.84 8.66
CA ILE A 44 -3.63 -4.75 8.00
C ILE A 44 -2.83 -3.47 8.13
N LEU A 45 -2.38 -2.97 6.99
CA LEU A 45 -1.90 -1.61 6.81
C LEU A 45 -3.10 -0.67 6.78
N VAL A 46 -3.35 0.06 7.87
CA VAL A 46 -4.46 1.01 7.96
C VAL A 46 -4.05 2.32 7.28
N LEU A 47 -4.78 2.74 6.24
CA LEU A 47 -4.42 3.93 5.45
C LEU A 47 -4.44 5.21 6.29
N ASP A 48 -5.35 5.30 7.26
CA ASP A 48 -5.50 6.46 8.15
C ASP A 48 -4.25 6.71 9.04
N ASN A 49 -3.33 5.75 9.14
CA ASN A 49 -2.07 5.93 9.86
C ASN A 49 -1.02 6.71 9.05
N TYR A 50 -1.27 7.00 7.77
CA TYR A 50 -0.33 7.67 6.87
C TYR A 50 -0.77 9.10 6.54
N SER A 51 0.17 9.92 6.08
CA SER A 51 -0.15 11.27 5.57
C SER A 51 -1.05 11.21 4.33
N GLU A 52 -1.82 12.27 4.06
CA GLU A 52 -2.67 12.35 2.86
C GLU A 52 -1.89 12.09 1.56
N TYR A 53 -0.63 12.56 1.51
CA TYR A 53 0.26 12.30 0.38
C TYR A 53 0.55 10.81 0.19
N GLU A 54 0.86 10.11 1.28
CA GLU A 54 1.14 8.68 1.26
C GLU A 54 -0.13 7.89 0.96
N GLN A 55 -1.25 8.24 1.58
CA GLN A 55 -2.56 7.64 1.28
C GLN A 55 -2.87 7.71 -0.22
N SER A 56 -2.66 8.88 -0.84
CA SER A 56 -2.86 9.08 -2.28
C SER A 56 -1.94 8.20 -3.16
N ARG A 57 -0.74 7.87 -2.68
CA ARG A 57 0.18 6.95 -3.37
C ARG A 57 -0.20 5.50 -3.15
N MET A 58 -0.57 5.14 -1.92
CA MET A 58 -0.94 3.80 -1.49
C MET A 58 -2.27 3.32 -2.07
N SER A 59 -3.17 4.25 -2.42
CA SER A 59 -4.46 3.96 -3.06
C SER A 59 -4.36 3.70 -4.57
N LYS A 60 -3.16 3.70 -5.16
CA LYS A 60 -2.95 3.45 -6.59
C LYS A 60 -2.63 1.99 -6.83
N ASP A 61 -3.21 1.38 -7.85
CA ASP A 61 -2.98 -0.04 -8.20
C ASP A 61 -1.49 -0.40 -8.31
N ARG A 62 -0.65 0.52 -8.81
CA ARG A 62 0.80 0.32 -8.87
C ARG A 62 1.44 0.07 -7.51
N PHE A 63 0.93 0.68 -6.43
CA PHE A 63 1.39 0.40 -5.08
C PHE A 63 1.06 -1.03 -4.66
N LEU A 64 -0.18 -1.46 -4.89
CA LEU A 64 -0.62 -2.81 -4.57
C LEU A 64 0.19 -3.85 -5.34
N LEU A 65 0.43 -3.63 -6.63
CA LEU A 65 1.25 -4.49 -7.49
C LEU A 65 2.69 -4.59 -6.97
N LYS A 66 3.34 -3.45 -6.70
CA LYS A 66 4.72 -3.45 -6.19
C LYS A 66 4.82 -4.07 -4.80
N LEU A 67 3.81 -3.88 -3.95
CA LEU A 67 3.74 -4.54 -2.64
C LEU A 67 3.57 -6.06 -2.78
N GLN A 68 2.77 -6.51 -3.75
CA GLN A 68 2.62 -7.94 -4.07
C GLN A 68 3.91 -8.55 -4.63
N GLU A 69 4.70 -7.81 -5.40
CA GLU A 69 6.04 -8.22 -5.87
C GLU A 69 7.03 -8.39 -4.71
N MET A 70 6.99 -7.50 -3.72
CA MET A 70 7.84 -7.60 -2.53
C MET A 70 7.43 -8.75 -1.60
N LEU A 71 6.18 -9.20 -1.68
CA LEU A 71 5.58 -10.21 -0.81
C LEU A 71 4.98 -11.36 -1.64
N PRO A 72 5.78 -12.09 -2.44
CA PRO A 72 5.26 -13.01 -3.44
C PRO A 72 4.48 -14.20 -2.86
N ASN A 73 4.74 -14.56 -1.60
CA ASN A 73 4.07 -15.68 -0.91
C ASN A 73 2.85 -15.23 -0.08
N PHE A 74 2.49 -13.95 -0.14
CA PHE A 74 1.35 -13.41 0.59
C PHE A 74 0.27 -12.95 -0.38
N ARG A 75 -0.98 -12.96 0.09
CA ARG A 75 -2.08 -12.33 -0.63
C ARG A 75 -2.23 -10.88 -0.19
N VAL A 76 -1.98 -9.94 -1.10
CA VAL A 76 -2.05 -8.50 -0.86
C VAL A 76 -3.28 -7.90 -1.56
N GLU A 77 -4.19 -7.30 -0.80
CA GLU A 77 -5.45 -6.77 -1.33
C GLU A 77 -5.90 -5.49 -0.64
N TYR A 78 -6.57 -4.60 -1.36
CA TYR A 78 -7.29 -3.52 -0.72
C TYR A 78 -8.38 -4.06 0.20
N LYS A 79 -8.45 -3.47 1.40
CA LYS A 79 -9.54 -3.67 2.36
C LYS A 79 -10.44 -2.45 2.28
N TYR A 80 -11.68 -2.68 1.88
CA TYR A 80 -12.72 -1.65 1.86
C TYR A 80 -13.45 -1.58 3.19
N SER A 81 -13.91 -0.38 3.54
CA SER A 81 -14.87 -0.15 4.61
C SER A 81 -16.00 0.74 4.08
N LYS A 82 -17.11 0.77 4.81
CA LYS A 82 -18.30 1.51 4.43
C LYS A 82 -18.57 2.62 5.42
N ASN A 83 -18.69 3.84 4.92
CA ASN A 83 -19.13 4.95 5.76
C ASN A 83 -20.59 4.72 6.20
N PHE A 84 -20.85 4.80 7.51
CA PHE A 84 -22.16 4.46 8.05
C PHE A 84 -23.26 5.44 7.62
N LEU A 85 -22.93 6.72 7.45
CA LEU A 85 -23.86 7.80 7.06
C LEU A 85 -24.10 7.78 5.56
N THR A 86 -23.03 7.91 4.77
CA THR A 86 -23.13 8.11 3.32
C THR A 86 -23.31 6.80 2.55
N LYS A 87 -23.13 5.66 3.23
CA LYS A 87 -23.09 4.31 2.64
C LYS A 87 -22.03 4.14 1.53
N ARG A 88 -21.13 5.10 1.36
CA ARG A 88 -20.04 5.02 0.37
C ARG A 88 -18.93 4.10 0.87
N GLU A 89 -18.41 3.29 -0.04
CA GLU A 89 -17.21 2.48 0.21
C GLU A 89 -15.97 3.33 0.01
N TYR A 90 -14.95 3.06 0.82
CA TYR A 90 -13.63 3.67 0.72
C TYR A 90 -12.56 2.63 1.06
N ILE A 91 -11.34 2.85 0.56
CA ILE A 91 -10.18 2.02 0.88
C ILE A 91 -9.79 2.34 2.33
N TYR A 92 -10.03 1.40 3.23
CA TYR A 92 -9.67 1.51 4.65
C TYR A 92 -8.21 1.13 4.89
N GLY A 93 -7.71 0.16 4.14
CA GLY A 93 -6.40 -0.42 4.38
C GLY A 93 -5.93 -1.30 3.24
N ILE A 94 -4.75 -1.87 3.42
CA ILE A 94 -4.25 -2.99 2.64
C ILE A 94 -4.11 -4.17 3.56
N ARG A 95 -4.70 -5.29 3.16
CA ARG A 95 -4.69 -6.54 3.88
C ARG A 95 -3.64 -7.45 3.27
N ILE A 96 -2.80 -8.02 4.12
CA ILE A 96 -1.76 -8.98 3.77
C ILE A 96 -2.06 -10.27 4.51
N LYS A 97 -2.26 -11.36 3.79
CA LYS A 97 -2.61 -12.68 4.35
C LYS A 97 -1.54 -13.72 4.00
N TRP A 98 -1.30 -14.64 4.94
CA TRP A 98 -0.45 -15.82 4.78
C TRP A 98 -1.27 -17.11 4.88
#